data_AF-A0A935UGP3-F1
#
_entry.id   AF-A0A935UGP3-F1
#
_cell.length_a   1.000
_cell.length_b   1.000
_cell.length_c   1.000
_cell.angle_alpha   90.00
_cell.angle_beta   90.00
_cell.angle_gamma   90.00
#
_symmetry.space_group_name_H-M   'P 1'
#
loop_
_entity.id
_entity.type
_entity.pdbx_description
1 polymer ?
#
loop_
_entity_poly.entity_id
_entity_poly.type
_entity_poly.pdbx_seq_one_letter_code
_entity_poly.pdbx_strand_id
1 'polypeptide(L)'
;MGRGRPVILNSVSFDNQSQAADFFKEMLNRYIPGEHVSPEDSTHLAGLFKRHPKYAEKVGSGVDYFQVIPADYGTQCFCAVRMDGTKERFS
;
A
#
# COMPACT_ATOMS: atom_id res chain seq x y z
N MET A 1 -6.86 -1.90 26.83
CA MET A 1 -6.56 -1.02 25.68
C MET A 1 -5.25 -1.52 25.05
N GLY A 2 -5.33 -2.17 23.90
CA GLY A 2 -4.13 -2.73 23.24
C GLY A 2 -3.24 -1.60 22.76
N ARG A 3 -1.98 -1.57 23.22
CA ARG A 3 -0.97 -0.63 22.72
C ARG A 3 -0.90 -0.79 21.20
N GLY A 4 -1.19 0.28 20.47
CA GLY A 4 -1.13 0.27 19.01
C GLY A 4 0.25 -0.21 18.57
N ARG A 5 0.30 -1.18 17.65
CA ARG A 5 1.58 -1.63 17.11
C ARG A 5 2.14 -0.48 16.26
N PRO A 6 3.33 0.06 16.59
CA PRO A 6 3.94 1.08 15.75
C PRO A 6 4.20 0.51 14.36
N VAL A 7 3.98 1.36 13.36
CA VAL A 7 4.19 1.05 11.95
C VAL A 7 5.43 1.77 11.49
N ILE A 8 6.56 1.07 11.57
CA ILE A 8 7.84 1.56 11.05
C ILE A 8 7.99 1.00 9.64
N LEU A 9 7.89 1.89 8.65
CA LEU A 9 8.21 1.63 7.26
C LEU A 9 9.60 2.20 6.97
N ASN A 10 10.22 1.74 5.89
CA ASN A 10 11.56 2.20 5.51
C ASN A 10 11.65 3.72 5.30
N SER A 11 10.55 4.36 4.91
CA SER A 11 10.50 5.80 4.62
C SER A 11 9.77 6.64 5.68
N VAL A 12 8.90 6.04 6.51
CA VAL A 12 8.07 6.75 7.51
C VAL A 12 7.84 5.86 8.73
N SER A 13 7.77 6.47 9.90
CA SER A 13 7.42 5.79 11.15
C SER A 13 6.17 6.39 11.76
N PHE A 14 5.20 5.55 12.08
CA PHE A 14 3.97 5.93 12.76
C PHE A 14 3.91 5.27 14.13
N ASP A 15 3.54 6.01 15.18
CA ASP A 15 3.36 5.44 16.52
C ASP A 15 2.25 4.39 16.57
N ASN A 16 1.23 4.51 15.70
CA ASN A 16 0.05 3.67 15.73
C ASN A 16 -0.42 3.29 14.32
N GLN A 17 -1.07 2.13 14.20
CA GLN A 17 -1.70 1.67 12.95
C GLN A 17 -2.75 2.66 12.43
N SER A 18 -3.47 3.35 13.32
CA SER A 18 -4.46 4.36 12.94
C SER A 18 -3.83 5.56 12.24
N GLN A 19 -2.66 6.04 12.71
CA GLN A 19 -1.96 7.14 12.05
C GLN A 19 -1.45 6.74 10.66
N ALA A 20 -0.92 5.52 10.54
CA ALA A 20 -0.54 4.99 9.23
C ALA A 20 -1.76 4.91 8.30
N ALA A 21 -2.87 4.35 8.78
CA ALA A 21 -4.10 4.22 8.00
C ALA A 21 -4.65 5.58 7.54
N ASP A 22 -4.63 6.60 8.41
CA ASP A 22 -5.09 7.95 8.07
C ASP A 22 -4.19 8.59 7.00
N PHE A 23 -2.86 8.51 7.17
CA PHE A 23 -1.90 9.00 6.19
C PHE A 23 -2.07 8.35 4.81
N PHE A 24 -2.19 7.02 4.75
CA PHE A 24 -2.41 6.30 3.51
C PHE A 24 -3.80 6.58 2.92
N LYS A 25 -4.82 6.84 3.74
CA LYS A 25 -6.16 7.20 3.30
C LYS A 25 -6.21 8.60 2.71
N GLU A 26 -5.56 9.58 3.33
CA GLU A 26 -5.41 10.93 2.77
C GLU A 26 -4.65 10.87 1.45
N MET A 27 -3.55 10.12 1.40
CA MET A 27 -2.80 9.88 0.15
C MET A 27 -3.70 9.28 -0.93
N LEU A 28 -4.40 8.19 -0.63
CA LEU A 28 -5.31 7.51 -1.56
C LEU A 28 -6.41 8.43 -2.08
N ASN A 29 -6.94 9.32 -1.24
CA ASN A 29 -7.98 10.27 -1.62
C ASN A 29 -7.48 11.34 -2.62
N ARG A 30 -6.17 11.61 -2.65
CA ARG A 30 -5.55 12.51 -3.65
C ARG A 30 -5.41 11.83 -5.02
N TYR A 31 -5.40 10.50 -5.06
CA TYR A 31 -5.29 9.72 -6.28
C TYR A 31 -6.65 9.33 -6.83
N ILE A 32 -6.74 9.18 -8.15
CA ILE A 32 -7.96 8.76 -8.85
C ILE A 32 -7.87 7.24 -9.09
N PRO A 33 -8.96 6.47 -8.95
CA PRO A 33 -8.97 5.05 -9.33
C PRO A 33 -8.58 4.89 -10.81
N GLY A 34 -7.52 4.13 -11.06
CA GLY A 34 -6.88 3.98 -12.38
C GLY A 34 -5.53 4.68 -12.51
N GLU A 35 -5.24 5.66 -11.63
CA GLU A 35 -3.96 6.37 -11.66
C GLU A 35 -2.81 5.56 -11.07
N HIS A 36 -1.62 5.85 -11.58
CA HIS A 36 -0.38 5.31 -11.06
C HIS A 36 0.07 6.10 -9.84
N VAL A 37 0.50 5.39 -8.81
CA VAL A 37 1.03 6.02 -7.60
C VAL A 37 2.41 6.59 -7.91
N SER A 38 2.69 7.79 -7.42
CA SER A 38 4.01 8.42 -7.61
C SER A 38 5.14 7.53 -7.09
N PRO A 39 6.36 7.63 -7.64
CA PRO A 39 7.50 6.81 -7.20
C PRO A 39 7.87 7.03 -5.72
N GLU A 40 7.65 8.25 -5.21
CA GLU A 40 7.83 8.60 -3.79
C GLU A 40 6.86 7.78 -2.90
N ASP A 41 5.57 7.83 -3.20
CA ASP A 41 4.51 7.07 -2.54
C ASP A 41 4.65 5.56 -2.73
N SER A 42 5.11 5.13 -3.90
CA SER A 42 5.43 3.74 -4.19
C SER A 42 6.52 3.18 -3.26
N THR A 43 7.45 4.01 -2.81
CA THR A 43 8.48 3.60 -1.83
C THR A 43 7.84 3.35 -0.46
N HIS A 44 6.91 4.22 -0.05
CA HIS A 44 6.13 4.02 1.18
C HIS A 44 5.30 2.73 1.12
N LEU A 45 4.61 2.50 -0.01
CA LEU A 45 3.81 1.28 -0.26
C LEU A 45 4.67 0.02 -0.32
N ALA A 46 5.85 0.07 -0.95
CA ALA A 46 6.78 -1.05 -1.00
C ALA A 46 7.25 -1.46 0.42
N GLY A 47 7.52 -0.48 1.28
CA GLY A 47 7.85 -0.72 2.68
C GLY A 47 6.69 -1.41 3.44
N LEU A 48 5.45 -0.96 3.19
CA LEU A 48 4.26 -1.54 3.81
C LEU A 48 4.02 -2.98 3.31
N PHE A 49 4.12 -3.18 2.00
CA PHE A 49 3.92 -4.46 1.35
C PHE A 49 4.97 -5.49 1.80
N LYS A 50 6.23 -5.10 1.99
CA LYS A 50 7.30 -5.96 2.56
C LYS A 50 7.00 -6.46 3.97
N ARG A 51 6.20 -5.73 4.75
CA ARG A 51 5.82 -6.12 6.12
C ARG A 51 4.71 -7.17 6.13
N HIS A 52 4.04 -7.39 5.00
CA HIS A 52 2.97 -8.38 4.92
C HIS A 52 3.56 -9.80 5.08
N PRO A 53 3.02 -10.66 5.95
CA PRO A 53 3.58 -12.00 6.19
C PRO A 53 3.54 -12.87 4.93
N LYS A 54 2.61 -12.60 4.01
CA LYS A 54 2.54 -13.22 2.68
C LYS A 54 3.24 -12.43 1.59
N TYR A 55 4.17 -11.52 1.93
CA TYR A 55 4.89 -10.71 0.94
C TYR A 55 5.59 -11.60 -0.08
N ALA A 56 6.29 -12.64 0.35
CA ALA A 56 6.98 -13.57 -0.56
C ALA A 56 6.01 -14.25 -1.56
N GLU A 57 4.79 -14.58 -1.14
CA GLU A 57 3.77 -15.15 -2.03
C GLU A 57 3.12 -14.09 -2.94
N LYS A 58 2.92 -12.87 -2.42
CA LYS A 58 2.23 -11.77 -3.09
C LYS A 58 3.14 -10.96 -4.04
N VAL A 59 4.45 -10.96 -3.82
CA VAL A 59 5.44 -10.29 -4.68
C VAL A 59 5.70 -11.12 -5.94
N GLY A 60 5.68 -12.45 -5.83
CA GLY A 60 6.03 -13.35 -6.93
C GLY A 60 7.40 -13.00 -7.50
N SER A 61 7.44 -12.63 -8.80
CA SER A 61 8.65 -12.24 -9.52
C SER A 61 9.15 -10.81 -9.24
N GLY A 62 8.37 -9.97 -8.55
CA GLY A 62 8.70 -8.56 -8.30
C GLY A 62 7.53 -7.63 -8.54
N VAL A 63 7.44 -6.54 -7.76
CA VAL A 63 6.49 -5.43 -8.01
C VAL A 63 7.14 -4.45 -8.98
N ASP A 64 6.43 -4.14 -10.06
CA ASP A 64 6.83 -3.17 -11.08
C ASP A 64 6.42 -1.75 -10.66
N TYR A 65 5.13 -1.55 -10.37
CA TYR A 65 4.59 -0.28 -9.86
C TYR A 65 3.35 -0.50 -9.01
N PHE A 66 2.94 0.55 -8.30
CA PHE A 66 1.69 0.59 -7.56
C PHE A 66 0.69 1.47 -8.30
N GLN A 67 -0.56 1.04 -8.34
CA GLN A 67 -1.66 1.83 -8.86
C GLN A 67 -2.82 1.86 -7.87
N VAL A 68 -3.66 2.89 -7.96
CA VAL A 68 -4.92 2.94 -7.23
C VAL A 68 -6.00 2.26 -8.07
N ILE A 69 -6.76 1.37 -7.44
CA ILE A 69 -7.92 0.72 -8.06
C ILE A 69 -9.18 1.06 -7.27
N PRO A 70 -10.34 1.16 -7.94
CA PRO A 70 -11.60 1.23 -7.24
C PRO A 70 -11.88 -0.13 -6.59
N ALA A 71 -12.35 -0.08 -5.35
CA ALA A 71 -12.83 -1.22 -4.59
C ALA A 71 -14.36 -1.13 -4.43
N ASP A 72 -14.94 -2.16 -3.81
CA ASP A 72 -16.38 -2.25 -3.60
C ASP A 72 -16.90 -1.06 -2.76
N TYR A 73 -18.18 -0.74 -2.95
CA TYR A 73 -18.87 0.38 -2.26
C TYR A 73 -18.25 1.77 -2.47
N GLY A 74 -17.58 2.02 -3.60
CA GLY A 74 -16.99 3.32 -3.91
C GLY A 74 -15.75 3.64 -3.07
N THR A 75 -15.15 2.62 -2.45
CA THR A 75 -13.86 2.75 -1.78
C THR A 75 -12.72 2.64 -2.78
N GLN A 76 -11.54 3.06 -2.39
CA GLN A 76 -10.32 2.93 -3.19
C GLN A 76 -9.37 1.97 -2.47
N CYS A 77 -8.49 1.31 -3.20
CA CYS A 77 -7.45 0.45 -2.63
C CYS A 77 -6.17 0.55 -3.47
N PHE A 78 -5.05 0.32 -2.81
CA PHE A 78 -3.76 0.18 -3.51
C PHE A 78 -3.63 -1.22 -4.10
N CYS A 79 -3.07 -1.28 -5.30
CA CYS A 79 -2.80 -2.51 -6.02
C CYS A 79 -1.34 -2.52 -6.48
N ALA A 80 -0.61 -3.57 -6.11
CA ALA A 80 0.74 -3.80 -6.59
C ALA A 80 0.67 -4.54 -7.93
N VAL A 81 1.17 -3.91 -9.00
CA VAL A 81 1.32 -4.55 -10.30
C VAL A 81 2.68 -5.23 -10.33
N ARG A 82 2.69 -6.54 -10.60
CA ARG A 82 3.92 -7.33 -10.72
C ARG A 82 4.53 -7.15 -12.11
N MET A 83 5.82 -7.45 -12.25
CA MET A 83 6.50 -7.44 -13.57
C MET A 83 5.87 -8.39 -14.59
N ASP A 84 5.19 -9.44 -14.12
CA ASP A 84 4.45 -10.40 -14.94
C ASP A 84 3.06 -9.87 -15.40
N GLY A 85 2.70 -8.63 -15.04
CA GLY A 85 1.39 -8.02 -15.34
C GLY A 85 0.26 -8.42 -14.37
N THR A 86 0.51 -9.37 -13.48
CA THR A 86 -0.43 -9.77 -12.43
C THR A 86 -0.61 -8.64 -11.41
N LYS A 87 -1.85 -8.37 -11.00
CA LYS A 87 -2.21 -7.31 -10.06
C LYS A 87 -2.59 -7.90 -8.71
N GLU A 88 -1.94 -7.45 -7.64
CA GLU A 88 -2.16 -7.93 -6.29
C GLU A 88 -2.65 -6.81 -5.39
N ARG A 89 -3.90 -6.93 -4.94
CA ARG A 89 -4.49 -5.97 -4.00
C ARG A 89 -4.00 -6.23 -2.57
N PHE A 90 -3.76 -5.15 -1.83
CA PHE A 90 -3.46 -5.21 -0.41
C PHE A 90 -4.14 -4.06 0.33
N SER A 91 -4.64 -4.36 1.51
CA SER A 91 -5.39 -3.48 2.42
C SER A 91 -4.87 -3.68 3.83
#